data_AF-A0A963TTB4-F1
#
_entry.id   AF-A0A963TTB4-F1
#
_cell.length_a   1.000
_cell.length_b   1.000
_cell.length_c   1.000
_cell.angle_alpha   90.00
_cell.angle_beta   90.00
_cell.angle_gamma   90.00
#
_symmetry.space_group_name_H-M   'P 1'
#
loop_
_entity.id
_entity.type
_entity.pdbx_description
1 polymer ?
#
loop_
_entity_poly.entity_id
_entity_poly.type
_entity_poly.pdbx_seq_one_letter_code
_entity_poly.pdbx_strand_id
1 'polypeptide(L)' 'MGPVALVIFAAGSVLAVEGLILALAPGRIDSLLDLIRRMPAEMRRNLGLVGLALGLALVWLALHLVI' A
#
# COMPACT_ATOMS: atom_id res chain seq x y z
N MET A 1 20.61 -12.08 -2.29
CA MET A 1 20.55 -10.98 -1.29
C MET A 1 19.93 -11.54 -0.02
N GLY A 2 20.39 -11.16 1.18
CA GLY A 2 19.87 -11.74 2.42
C GLY A 2 18.40 -11.33 2.69
N PRO A 3 17.61 -12.16 3.39
CA PRO A 3 16.19 -11.88 3.67
C PRO A 3 16.01 -10.56 4.44
N VAL A 4 16.96 -10.20 5.29
CA VAL A 4 16.95 -8.94 6.05
C VAL A 4 17.05 -7.72 5.12
N ALA A 5 17.85 -7.79 4.06
CA ALA A 5 18.00 -6.68 3.11
C ALA A 5 16.70 -6.42 2.33
N LEU A 6 15.95 -7.48 2.00
CA LEU A 6 14.64 -7.37 1.35
C LEU A 6 13.61 -6.69 2.25
N VAL A 7 13.60 -7.03 3.55
CA VAL A 7 12.70 -6.38 4.52
C VAL A 7 13.00 -4.88 4.63
N ILE A 8 14.29 -4.51 4.74
CA ILE A 8 14.71 -3.11 4.80
C ILE A 8 14.33 -2.37 3.51
N PHE A 9 14.55 -2.97 2.34
CA PHE A 9 14.21 -2.37 1.05
C PHE A 9 12.70 -2.17 0.87
N ALA A 10 11.89 -3.18 1.22
CA ALA A 10 10.44 -3.09 1.14
C ALA A 10 9.89 -2.02 2.09
N ALA A 11 10.33 -2.03 3.36
CA ALA A 11 9.91 -1.04 4.34
C ALA A 11 10.35 0.39 3.95
N GLY A 12 11.59 0.56 3.50
CA GLY A 12 12.10 1.84 3.04
C GLY A 12 11.35 2.39 1.83
N SER A 13 10.98 1.51 0.88
CA SER A 13 10.22 1.89 -0.30
C SER A 13 8.80 2.33 0.04
N VAL A 14 8.11 1.63 0.94
CA VAL A 14 6.77 2.02 1.43
C VAL A 14 6.84 3.38 2.13
N LEU A 15 7.77 3.57 3.06
CA LEU A 15 7.95 4.85 3.76
C LEU A 15 8.27 6.00 2.82
N ALA A 16 9.13 5.79 1.82
CA ALA A 16 9.47 6.82 0.85
C ALA A 16 8.25 7.24 0.03
N VAL A 17 7.43 6.28 -0.43
CA VAL A 17 6.20 6.57 -1.18
C VAL A 17 5.16 7.26 -0.31
N GLU A 18 4.92 6.78 0.91
CA GLU A 18 3.96 7.40 1.84
C GLU A 18 4.38 8.82 2.23
N GLY A 19 5.66 9.03 2.55
CA GLY A 19 6.22 10.34 2.85
C GLY A 19 6.12 11.30 1.67
N LEU A 20 6.30 10.82 0.44
CA LEU A 20 6.15 11.62 -0.77
C LEU A 20 4.68 12.06 -0.98
N ILE A 21 3.73 11.15 -0.77
CA ILE A 21 2.29 11.46 -0.88
C ILE A 21 1.91 12.54 0.14
N LEU A 22 2.38 12.40 1.39
CA LEU A 22 2.16 13.37 2.46
C LEU A 22 2.82 14.73 2.16
N ALA A 23 4.04 14.74 1.61
CA ALA A 23 4.79 15.96 1.32
C ALA A 23 4.26 16.73 0.10
N LEU A 24 3.91 16.03 -0.99
CA LEU A 24 3.55 16.66 -2.26
C LEU A 24 2.06 16.98 -2.40
N ALA A 25 1.18 16.26 -1.70
CA ALA A 25 -0.25 16.41 -1.91
C ALA A 25 -1.08 16.16 -0.65
N PRO A 26 -0.81 16.85 0.48
CA PRO A 26 -1.54 16.66 1.72
C PRO A 26 -3.05 16.82 1.53
N GLY A 27 -3.51 17.87 0.83
CA GLY A 27 -4.95 18.11 0.61
C GLY A 27 -5.67 17.11 -0.32
N ARG A 28 -4.94 16.32 -1.12
CA ARG A 28 -5.57 15.22 -1.89
C ARG A 28 -5.93 14.05 -0.98
N ILE A 29 -5.17 13.83 0.10
CA ILE A 29 -5.44 12.76 1.06
C ILE A 29 -6.77 13.02 1.75
N ASP A 30 -7.02 14.26 2.19
CA ASP A 30 -8.29 14.64 2.83
C ASP A 30 -9.49 14.39 1.91
N SER A 31 -9.38 14.79 0.64
CA SER A 31 -10.44 14.58 -0.36
C SER A 31 -10.72 13.10 -0.63
N LEU A 32 -9.67 12.27 -0.68
CA LEU A 32 -9.79 10.81 -0.85
C LEU A 32 -10.38 10.15 0.40
N LEU A 33 -9.98 10.59 1.58
CA LEU A 33 -10.53 10.12 2.85
C LEU A 33 -12.02 10.44 2.93
N ASP A 34 -12.44 11.65 2.56
CA ASP A 34 -13.85 12.02 2.49
C ASP A 34 -14.64 11.15 1.51
N LEU A 35 -14.07 10.84 0.35
CA LEU A 35 -14.68 9.91 -0.61
C LEU A 35 -14.86 8.52 0.00
N ILE A 36 -13.82 7.98 0.64
CA ILE A 36 -13.85 6.65 1.30
C ILE A 36 -14.85 6.66 2.46
N ARG A 37 -14.93 7.77 3.21
CA ARG A 37 -15.81 7.91 4.38
C ARG A 37 -17.29 7.94 4.01
N ARG A 38 -17.61 8.39 2.80
CA ARG A 38 -18.97 8.34 2.22
C ARG A 38 -19.37 6.94 1.73
N MET A 39 -18.44 6.01 1.59
CA MET A 39 -18.74 4.64 1.15
C MET A 39 -19.38 3.82 2.28
N PRO A 40 -20.29 2.87 1.95
CA PRO A 40 -20.80 1.90 2.92
C PRO A 40 -19.68 1.08 3.56
N ALA A 41 -19.85 0.68 4.82
CA ALA A 41 -18.84 -0.08 5.57
C ALA A 41 -18.40 -1.38 4.85
N GLU A 42 -19.35 -2.06 4.20
CA GLU A 42 -19.07 -3.28 3.43
C GLU A 42 -18.21 -3.01 2.19
N MET A 43 -18.46 -1.91 1.48
CA MET A 43 -17.64 -1.52 0.32
C MET A 43 -16.22 -1.15 0.73
N ARG A 44 -16.06 -0.43 1.85
CA ARG A 44 -14.74 -0.10 2.43
C ARG A 44 -13.98 -1.36 2.82
N ARG A 45 -14.66 -2.33 3.43
CA ARG A 45 -14.07 -3.63 3.79
C ARG A 45 -13.63 -4.39 2.54
N ASN A 46 -14.49 -4.47 1.53
CA ASN A 46 -14.17 -5.20 0.29
C ASN A 46 -13.02 -4.54 -0.47
N LEU A 47 -12.96 -3.20 -0.52
CA LEU A 47 -11.81 -2.47 -1.08
C LEU A 47 -10.51 -2.80 -0.34
N GLY A 48 -10.54 -2.83 0.99
CA GLY A 48 -9.38 -3.23 1.80
C GLY A 48 -8.95 -4.68 1.55
N LEU A 49 -9.90 -5.61 1.48
CA LEU A 49 -9.63 -7.02 1.21
C LEU A 49 -9.05 -7.25 -0.19
N VAL A 50 -9.59 -6.57 -1.20
CA VAL A 50 -9.05 -6.62 -2.58
C VAL A 50 -7.64 -6.04 -2.63
N GLY A 51 -7.42 -4.88 -1.99
CA GLY A 51 -6.09 -4.28 -1.90
C GLY A 51 -5.08 -5.19 -1.22
N LEU A 52 -5.47 -5.83 -0.12
CA LEU A 52 -4.62 -6.78 0.60
C LEU A 52 -4.33 -8.02 -0.24
N ALA A 53 -5.34 -8.60 -0.90
CA ALA A 53 -5.16 -9.78 -1.75
C ALA A 53 -4.24 -9.49 -2.94
N LEU A 54 -4.43 -8.37 -3.62
CA LEU A 54 -3.57 -7.94 -4.73
C LEU A 54 -2.14 -7.64 -4.25
N GLY A 55 -1.99 -6.92 -3.13
CA GLY A 55 -0.68 -6.64 -2.55
C GLY A 55 0.07 -7.92 -2.19
N LEU A 56 -0.60 -8.88 -1.57
CA LEU A 56 -0.01 -10.17 -1.22
C LEU A 56 0.37 -10.98 -2.47
N ALA A 57 -0.48 -10.96 -3.50
CA ALA A 57 -0.20 -11.62 -4.77
C ALA A 57 1.03 -11.02 -5.48
N LEU A 58 1.17 -9.69 -5.47
CA LEU A 58 2.33 -9.00 -6.04
C LEU A 58 3.61 -9.28 -5.26
N VAL A 59 3.56 -9.25 -3.92
CA VAL A 59 4.71 -9.59 -3.06
C VAL A 59 5.12 -11.05 -3.28
N TRP A 60 4.15 -11.96 -3.38
CA TRP A 60 4.41 -13.37 -3.67
C TRP A 60 5.06 -13.57 -5.04
N LEU A 61 4.58 -12.86 -6.07
CA LEU A 61 5.15 -12.92 -7.41
C LEU A 61 6.56 -12.32 -7.45
N ALA A 62 6.79 -11.20 -6.77
CA ALA A 62 8.11 -10.59 -6.65
C ALA A 62 9.09 -11.52 -5.93
N LEU A 63 8.65 -12.19 -4.87
CA LEU A 63 9.46 -13.17 -4.16
C LEU A 63 9.82 -14.35 -5.08
N HIS A 64 8.87 -14.85 -5.87
CA HIS A 64 9.10 -15.96 -6.79
C HIS A 64 9.97 -15.60 -8.00
N LEU A 65 9.98 -14.33 -8.42
CA LEU A 65 10.83 -13.87 -9.51
C LEU A 65 12.27 -13.57 -9.05
N VAL A 66 12.44 -13.20 -7.79
CA VAL A 66 13.74 -12.81 -7.21
C VAL A 66 14.51 -13.98 -6.60
N ILE A 67 13.82 -15.02 -6.13
CA ILE A 67 14.40 -16.26 -5.58
C ILE A 67 14.49 -17.31 -6.69
#